data_AF-G5LL02-F1
#
_entry.id   AF-G5LL02-F1
#
_cell.length_a   1.000
_cell.length_b   1.000
_cell.length_c   1.000
_cell.angle_alpha   90.00
_cell.angle_beta   90.00
_cell.angle_gamma   90.00
#
_symmetry.space_group_name_H-M   'P 1'
#
loop_
_entity.id
_entity.type
_entity.pdbx_description
1 polymer ?
#
loop_
_entity_poly.entity_id
_entity_poly.type
_entity_poly.pdbx_seq_one_letter_code
_entity_poly.pdbx_strand_id
1 'polypeptide(L)'
;HLQMPEQREKLDGLYECILCACCSTSCPSFWWNPDKFIGPAGLLAAYRFLIDSRDTETDSRLEGMSDAFSVFRCHSIMNCVSVCPKGLNPTRAIGHIKSMLLQRSA
;
A
#
# COMPACT_ATOMS: atom_id res chain seq x y z
N HIS A 1 -23.49 6.56 5.00
CA HIS A 1 -23.25 5.14 5.30
C HIS A 1 -22.57 5.02 6.66
N LEU A 2 -23.06 4.15 7.55
CA LEU A 2 -22.45 3.87 8.86
C LEU A 2 -21.45 2.71 8.73
N GLN A 3 -20.22 2.89 9.20
CA GLN A 3 -19.16 1.88 9.17
C GLN A 3 -19.23 0.97 10.41
N MET A 4 -19.24 -0.35 10.20
CA MET A 4 -19.27 -1.36 11.27
C MET A 4 -17.87 -1.51 11.92
N PRO A 5 -17.78 -1.93 13.20
CA PRO A 5 -16.50 -2.14 13.88
C PRO A 5 -15.53 -3.04 13.10
N GLU A 6 -16.01 -4.17 12.57
CA GLU A 6 -15.20 -5.09 11.76
C GLU A 6 -14.66 -4.43 10.47
N GLN A 7 -15.43 -3.54 9.85
CA GLN A 7 -14.96 -2.78 8.68
C GLN A 7 -13.88 -1.76 9.08
N ARG A 8 -14.01 -1.16 10.26
CA ARG A 8 -13.05 -0.20 10.80
C ARG A 8 -11.74 -0.87 11.22
N GLU A 9 -11.79 -2.06 11.81
CA GLU A 9 -10.61 -2.82 12.24
C GLU A 9 -9.66 -3.13 11.07
N LYS A 10 -10.18 -3.29 9.85
CA LYS A 10 -9.35 -3.46 8.64
C LYS A 10 -8.34 -2.33 8.42
N LEU A 11 -8.60 -1.16 9.00
CA LEU A 11 -7.77 0.02 8.84
C LEU A 11 -6.62 0.06 9.85
N ASP A 12 -6.69 -0.73 10.92
CA ASP A 12 -5.64 -0.80 11.94
C ASP A 12 -4.35 -1.40 11.36
N GLY A 13 -3.22 -0.79 11.71
CA GLY A 13 -1.93 -1.07 11.09
C GLY A 13 -1.69 -0.37 9.74
N LEU A 14 -2.62 0.49 9.30
CA LEU A 14 -2.50 1.29 8.09
C LEU A 14 -2.54 2.80 8.38
N TYR A 15 -3.54 3.28 9.13
CA TYR A 15 -3.73 4.72 9.36
C TYR A 15 -2.72 5.34 10.35
N GLU A 16 -2.00 4.50 11.09
CA GLU A 16 -0.99 4.87 12.10
C GLU A 16 0.35 5.25 11.46
N CYS A 17 0.44 5.20 10.13
CA CYS A 17 1.60 5.66 9.38
C CYS A 17 1.86 7.14 9.63
N ILE A 18 3.07 7.47 10.10
CA ILE A 18 3.48 8.84 10.44
C ILE A 18 4.22 9.55 9.29
N LEU A 19 4.20 8.98 8.08
CA LEU A 19 4.85 9.54 6.89
C LEU A 19 6.35 9.90 7.05
N CYS A 20 7.07 9.18 7.91
CA CYS A 20 8.50 9.41 8.18
C CYS A 20 9.47 9.01 7.05
N ALA A 21 8.96 8.42 5.97
CA ALA A 21 9.71 7.91 4.82
C ALA A 21 10.73 6.77 5.08
N CYS A 22 10.99 6.34 6.32
CA CYS A 22 11.98 5.30 6.65
C CYS A 22 11.84 4.04 5.78
N CYS A 23 10.61 3.55 5.60
CA CYS A 23 10.36 2.34 4.82
C CYS A 23 10.62 2.50 3.32
N SER A 24 10.37 3.70 2.76
CA SER A 24 10.64 3.99 1.36
C SER A 24 12.13 4.21 1.11
N THR A 25 12.80 4.97 1.98
CA THR A 25 14.24 5.23 1.86
C THR A 25 15.11 4.03 2.22
N SER A 26 14.54 2.96 2.79
CA SER A 26 15.22 1.66 2.95
C SER A 26 14.98 0.67 1.79
N CYS A 27 14.15 1.02 0.80
CA CYS A 27 13.71 0.10 -0.25
C CYS A 27 14.57 0.24 -1.52
N PRO A 28 15.32 -0.81 -1.94
CA PRO A 28 16.14 -0.72 -3.15
C PRO A 28 15.35 -0.40 -4.42
N SER A 29 14.14 -0.95 -4.58
CA SER A 29 13.29 -0.62 -5.74
C SER A 29 12.94 0.86 -5.82
N PHE A 30 12.81 1.53 -4.66
CA PHE A 30 12.54 2.97 -4.58
C PHE A 30 13.79 3.81 -4.85
N TRP A 31 14.99 3.33 -4.47
CA TRP A 31 16.25 4.00 -4.84
C TRP A 31 16.42 4.11 -6.35
N TRP A 32 16.08 3.04 -7.08
CA TRP A 32 16.31 2.96 -8.52
C TRP A 32 15.21 3.59 -9.37
N ASN A 33 13.99 3.75 -8.83
CA ASN A 33 12.83 4.26 -9.59
C ASN A 33 11.93 5.17 -8.73
N PRO A 34 12.46 6.21 -8.04
CA PRO A 34 11.67 7.02 -7.12
C PRO A 34 10.59 7.87 -7.81
N ASP A 35 10.70 8.07 -9.12
CA ASP A 35 9.78 8.83 -9.98
C ASP A 35 8.63 7.98 -10.54
N LYS A 36 8.73 6.64 -10.49
CA LYS A 36 7.75 5.71 -11.08
C LYS A 36 7.19 4.69 -10.09
N PHE A 37 8.00 4.23 -9.14
CA PHE A 37 7.54 3.34 -8.08
C PHE A 37 7.06 4.16 -6.89
N ILE A 38 5.78 4.01 -6.53
CA ILE A 38 5.14 4.77 -5.44
C ILE A 38 5.86 4.59 -4.09
N GLY A 39 6.46 3.41 -3.89
CA GLY A 39 7.19 3.08 -2.67
C GLY A 39 6.30 2.57 -1.53
N PRO A 40 6.90 1.91 -0.52
CA PRO A 40 6.20 1.31 0.62
C PRO A 40 5.26 2.25 1.38
N ALA A 41 5.67 3.49 1.68
CA ALA A 41 4.84 4.42 2.43
C ALA A 41 3.57 4.81 1.65
N GLY A 42 3.72 5.15 0.37
CA GLY A 42 2.60 5.54 -0.49
C GLY A 42 1.65 4.38 -0.75
N LEU A 43 2.17 3.18 -0.98
CA LEU A 43 1.32 2.00 -1.19
C LEU A 43 0.59 1.54 0.08
N LEU A 44 1.17 1.75 1.28
CA LEU A 44 0.46 1.53 2.54
C LEU A 44 -0.75 2.49 2.66
N ALA A 45 -0.56 3.76 2.31
CA ALA A 45 -1.63 4.75 2.29
C ALA A 45 -2.67 4.49 1.19
N ALA A 46 -2.25 4.02 0.01
CA ALA A 46 -3.18 3.62 -1.04
C ALA A 46 -4.07 2.45 -0.57
N TYR A 47 -3.47 1.42 0.02
CA TYR A 47 -4.21 0.29 0.56
C TYR A 47 -5.18 0.70 1.66
N ARG A 48 -4.80 1.66 2.52
CA ARG A 48 -5.67 2.25 3.53
C ARG A 48 -7.00 2.76 2.95
N PHE A 49 -6.98 3.39 1.78
CA PHE A 49 -8.20 3.87 1.12
C PHE A 49 -8.91 2.77 0.34
N LEU A 50 -8.18 1.89 -0.34
CA LEU A 50 -8.75 0.79 -1.14
C LEU A 50 -9.68 -0.14 -0.36
N ILE A 51 -9.47 -0.27 0.95
CA ILE A 51 -10.27 -1.13 1.83
C ILE A 51 -11.17 -0.37 2.82
N ASP A 52 -11.18 0.96 2.77
CA ASP A 52 -12.10 1.74 3.60
C ASP A 52 -13.51 1.55 3.05
N SER A 53 -14.42 0.95 3.84
CA SER A 53 -15.79 0.68 3.40
C SER A 53 -16.59 1.93 3.00
N ARG A 54 -16.07 3.12 3.34
CA ARG A 54 -16.66 4.41 3.04
C ARG A 54 -16.15 5.01 1.73
N ASP A 55 -15.02 4.53 1.19
CA ASP A 55 -14.49 4.96 -0.11
C ASP A 55 -15.19 4.20 -1.23
N THR A 56 -15.69 4.91 -2.23
CA THR A 56 -16.43 4.35 -3.36
C THR A 56 -15.61 4.28 -4.64
N GLU A 57 -14.34 4.69 -4.60
CA GLU A 57 -13.51 4.90 -5.79
C GLU A 57 -12.43 3.82 -5.94
N THR A 58 -12.60 2.66 -5.31
CA THR A 58 -11.61 1.57 -5.30
C THR A 58 -11.16 1.19 -6.71
N ASP A 59 -12.07 1.04 -7.67
CA ASP A 59 -11.73 0.65 -9.04
C ASP A 59 -10.94 1.74 -9.78
N SER A 60 -11.35 3.00 -9.63
CA SER A 60 -10.63 4.14 -10.21
C SER A 60 -9.22 4.27 -9.62
N ARG A 61 -9.07 4.06 -8.30
CA ARG A 61 -7.77 4.05 -7.62
C ARG A 61 -6.86 2.93 -8.12
N LEU A 62 -7.39 1.72 -8.31
CA LEU A 62 -6.63 0.58 -8.85
C LEU A 62 -6.17 0.83 -10.29
N GLU A 63 -7.02 1.43 -11.13
CA GLU A 63 -6.68 1.80 -12.50
C GLU A 63 -5.50 2.78 -12.55
N GLY A 64 -5.46 3.75 -11.63
CA GLY A 64 -4.34 4.70 -11.52
C GLY A 64 -2.99 4.08 -11.14
N MET A 65 -2.92 2.78 -10.83
CA MET A 65 -1.69 2.09 -10.43
C MET A 65 -1.48 0.72 -11.09
N SER A 66 -2.17 0.45 -12.19
CA SER A 66 -2.07 -0.83 -12.92
C SER A 66 -0.87 -0.92 -13.88
N ASP A 67 -0.05 0.12 -13.99
CA ASP A 67 1.17 0.10 -14.81
C ASP A 67 2.29 -0.77 -14.21
N ALA A 68 3.31 -1.06 -15.01
CA ALA A 68 4.40 -1.95 -14.63
C ALA A 68 5.32 -1.43 -13.49
N PHE A 69 5.19 -0.17 -13.07
CA PHE A 69 6.06 0.45 -12.08
C PHE A 69 5.37 0.71 -10.75
N SER A 70 4.20 1.36 -10.75
CA SER A 70 3.54 1.90 -9.55
C SER A 70 3.51 0.92 -8.37
N VAL A 71 3.12 -0.32 -8.62
CA VAL A 71 3.04 -1.39 -7.60
C VAL A 71 4.05 -2.51 -7.86
N PHE A 72 4.26 -2.89 -9.12
CA PHE A 72 4.92 -4.15 -9.48
C PHE A 72 6.45 -4.14 -9.34
N ARG A 73 7.07 -3.00 -8.99
CA ARG A 73 8.50 -2.95 -8.60
C ARG A 73 8.78 -3.45 -7.19
N CYS A 74 7.75 -3.78 -6.39
CA CYS A 74 7.95 -4.43 -5.11
C CYS A 74 8.31 -5.92 -5.30
N HIS A 75 9.54 -6.29 -4.98
CA HIS A 75 10.06 -7.67 -5.05
C HIS A 75 10.12 -8.37 -3.68
N SER A 76 9.31 -7.92 -2.72
CA SER A 76 9.25 -8.51 -1.37
C SER A 76 10.63 -8.59 -0.66
N ILE A 77 11.45 -7.54 -0.78
CA ILE A 77 12.75 -7.40 -0.09
C ILE A 77 12.58 -7.26 1.44
N MET A 78 11.42 -6.76 1.88
CA MET A 78 11.00 -6.63 3.29
C MET A 78 11.77 -5.65 4.19
N ASN A 79 12.76 -4.92 3.68
CA ASN A 79 13.40 -3.82 4.43
C ASN A 79 12.37 -2.83 5.03
N CYS A 80 11.30 -2.54 4.28
CA CYS A 80 10.24 -1.63 4.72
C CYS A 80 9.53 -2.05 6.01
N VAL A 81 9.45 -3.35 6.29
CA VAL A 81 8.84 -3.90 7.51
C VAL A 81 9.84 -3.82 8.66
N SER A 82 11.10 -4.18 8.43
CA SER A 82 12.13 -4.21 9.49
C SER A 82 12.48 -2.82 10.03
N VAL A 83 12.38 -1.78 9.21
CA VAL A 83 12.75 -0.41 9.62
C VAL A 83 11.58 0.45 10.09
N CYS A 84 10.32 -0.02 10.00
CA CYS A 84 9.18 0.82 10.33
C CYS A 84 9.16 1.15 11.83
N PRO A 85 9.33 2.41 12.26
CA PRO A 85 9.39 2.76 13.69
C PRO A 85 8.03 2.59 14.40
N LYS A 86 6.96 2.36 13.64
CA LYS A 86 5.60 2.12 14.12
C LYS A 86 5.20 0.63 14.08
N GLY A 87 6.11 -0.26 13.63
CA GLY A 87 5.83 -1.69 13.53
C GLY A 87 4.78 -2.07 12.47
N LEU A 88 4.55 -1.20 11.48
CA LEU A 88 3.57 -1.45 10.41
C LEU A 88 4.15 -2.41 9.36
N ASN A 89 3.29 -3.02 8.55
CA ASN A 89 3.69 -3.99 7.54
C ASN A 89 3.31 -3.55 6.10
N PRO A 90 4.11 -2.68 5.46
CA PRO A 90 3.91 -2.30 4.07
C PRO A 90 3.95 -3.47 3.08
N THR A 91 4.76 -4.51 3.34
CA THR A 91 4.82 -5.68 2.44
C THR A 91 3.47 -6.38 2.34
N ARG A 92 2.77 -6.56 3.47
CA ARG A 92 1.43 -7.17 3.50
C ARG A 92 0.42 -6.33 2.71
N ALA A 93 0.41 -5.01 2.95
CA ALA A 93 -0.48 -4.10 2.22
C ALA A 93 -0.24 -4.15 0.70
N ILE A 94 1.02 -4.09 0.26
CA ILE A 94 1.37 -4.21 -1.16
C ILE A 94 0.93 -5.56 -1.75
N GLY A 95 1.05 -6.65 -0.98
CA GLY A 95 0.55 -7.96 -1.38
C GLY A 95 -0.95 -7.95 -1.67
N HIS A 96 -1.75 -7.33 -0.79
CA HIS A 96 -3.19 -7.21 -1.01
C HIS A 96 -3.54 -6.34 -2.22
N ILE A 97 -2.83 -5.22 -2.46
CA ILE A 97 -3.02 -4.43 -3.69
C ILE A 97 -2.78 -5.29 -4.93
N LYS A 98 -1.69 -6.07 -4.97
CA LYS A 98 -1.42 -6.97 -6.09
C LYS A 98 -2.54 -7.99 -6.32
N SER A 99 -3.08 -8.56 -5.24
CA SER A 99 -4.24 -9.46 -5.35
C SER A 99 -5.46 -8.77 -5.93
N MET A 100 -5.77 -7.55 -5.49
CA MET A 100 -6.90 -6.77 -6.01
C MET A 100 -6.72 -6.44 -7.50
N LEU A 101 -5.50 -6.05 -7.92
CA LEU A 101 -5.17 -5.80 -9.33
C LEU A 101 -5.36 -7.06 -10.19
N LEU A 102 -4.87 -8.21 -9.72
CA LEU A 102 -5.02 -9.49 -10.44
C LEU A 102 -6.48 -9.95 -10.52
N GLN A 103 -7.25 -9.77 -9.44
CA GLN A 103 -8.68 -10.12 -9.41
C GLN A 103 -9.51 -9.24 -10.35
N ARG A 104 -9.15 -7.97 -10.52
CA ARG A 104 -9.82 -7.05 -11.45
C ARG A 104 -9.48 -7.35 -12.92
N SER A 105 -8.28 -7.87 -13.19
CA SER A 105 -7.82 -8.20 -14.54
C SER A 105 -8.22 -9.59 -15.03
N ALA A 106 -8.83 -10.41 -14.17
CA ALA A 106 -9.36 -11.75 -14.47
C ALA A 106 -10.81 -11.65 -14.94
#